data_AF-A0A1W9T163-F1
#
_entry.id   AF-A0A1W9T163-F1
#
_cell.length_a   1.000
_cell.length_b   1.000
_cell.length_c   1.000
_cell.angle_alpha   90.00
_cell.angle_beta   90.00
_cell.angle_gamma   90.00
#
_symmetry.space_group_name_H-M   'P 1'
#
loop_
_entity.id
_entity.type
_entity.pdbx_description
1 polymer ?
#
loop_
_entity_poly.entity_id
_entity_poly.type
_entity_poly.pdbx_seq_one_letter_code
_entity_poly.pdbx_strand_id
1 'polypeptide(L)'
;MNQNKDIEKKIIKTASKTILNHNMISSNDSILIGVSGGPDSVGLLLFLLKKKYEYLITLGIAHINHSLRGKESDKDARFVKTLAAKHNLPFFLKKKNVGDFAKKNHMSIEDAARKIRYSFYKKICEKKKYSKIALGHNKDDNAELVLMNLLRGSGAKGLSGIPPKRNSWIIRPFIEITKQNILEYLKFQNQKYVIDTSNTNKKFLRNRIRNHIFPILKNKYNPAIIESLTRTAQIIREENQWMEKQTEICFNQALKKKKHNEVQLYRKFFINLKTALKRRLARKAIKEIKGNLKCITLFHIDSIIKLASSITSGKSLDFPDQIRVIKTKKELYFKKEFRSLRNIGKIKI
;
A
#
# COMPACT_ATOMS: atom_id res chain seq x y z
N MET A 1 18.54 -34.48 2.95
CA MET A 1 19.38 -33.27 2.78
C MET A 1 19.13 -32.50 1.47
N ASN A 2 18.80 -33.15 0.34
CA ASN A 2 18.63 -32.46 -0.96
C ASN A 2 17.41 -31.50 -1.04
N GLN A 3 16.20 -31.94 -0.64
CA GLN A 3 15.00 -31.09 -0.68
C GLN A 3 15.13 -29.75 0.07
N ASN A 4 15.93 -29.73 1.15
CA ASN A 4 16.13 -28.52 1.95
C ASN A 4 17.15 -27.54 1.35
N LYS A 5 18.13 -28.01 0.56
CA LYS A 5 18.98 -27.10 -0.24
C LYS A 5 18.20 -26.48 -1.40
N ASP A 6 17.21 -27.21 -1.93
CA ASP A 6 16.39 -26.74 -3.03
C ASP A 6 15.45 -25.59 -2.61
N ILE A 7 14.88 -25.62 -1.39
CA ILE A 7 14.02 -24.54 -0.91
C ILE A 7 14.77 -23.22 -0.70
N GLU A 8 15.99 -23.27 -0.14
CA GLU A 8 16.83 -22.09 0.01
C GLU A 8 17.18 -21.50 -1.37
N LYS A 9 17.66 -22.34 -2.31
CA LYS A 9 17.98 -21.90 -3.67
C LYS A 9 16.76 -21.28 -4.34
N LYS A 10 15.58 -21.88 -4.19
CA LYS A 10 14.32 -21.36 -4.73
C LYS A 10 14.00 -19.97 -4.19
N ILE A 11 14.06 -19.76 -2.88
CA ILE A 11 13.75 -18.47 -2.26
C ILE A 11 14.74 -17.40 -2.65
N ILE A 12 16.04 -17.72 -2.63
CA ILE A 12 17.08 -16.79 -3.05
C ILE A 12 16.86 -16.40 -4.51
N LYS A 13 16.65 -17.38 -5.40
CA LYS A 13 16.40 -17.15 -6.83
C LYS A 13 15.15 -16.29 -7.05
N THR A 14 14.04 -16.63 -6.41
CA THR A 14 12.78 -15.87 -6.54
C THR A 14 12.95 -14.45 -6.02
N ALA A 15 13.44 -14.25 -4.80
CA ALA A 15 13.62 -12.91 -4.21
C ALA A 15 14.60 -12.05 -5.03
N SER A 16 15.73 -12.61 -5.49
CA SER A 16 16.68 -11.90 -6.35
C SER A 16 16.05 -11.53 -7.70
N LYS A 17 15.27 -12.43 -8.32
CA LYS A 17 14.52 -12.11 -9.55
C LYS A 17 13.49 -11.01 -9.32
N THR A 18 12.74 -11.07 -8.22
CA THR A 18 11.77 -10.03 -7.85
C THR A 18 12.45 -8.67 -7.61
N ILE A 19 13.62 -8.64 -6.97
CA ILE A 19 14.42 -7.42 -6.78
C ILE A 19 14.81 -6.81 -8.13
N LEU A 20 15.32 -7.64 -9.05
CA LEU A 20 15.77 -7.23 -10.37
C LEU A 20 14.60 -6.71 -11.23
N ASN A 21 13.52 -7.49 -11.34
CA ASN A 21 12.33 -7.14 -12.13
C ASN A 21 11.69 -5.81 -11.71
N HIS A 22 11.86 -5.40 -10.45
CA HIS A 22 11.27 -4.17 -9.92
C HIS A 22 12.29 -3.10 -9.55
N ASN A 23 13.57 -3.29 -9.93
CA ASN A 23 14.67 -2.37 -9.63
C ASN A 23 14.67 -1.94 -8.15
N MET A 24 14.58 -2.91 -7.23
CA MET A 24 14.36 -2.63 -5.81
C MET A 24 15.61 -2.11 -5.10
N ILE A 25 16.77 -2.67 -5.43
CA ILE A 25 18.05 -2.45 -4.75
C ILE A 25 19.08 -2.01 -5.79
N SER A 26 19.88 -1.01 -5.44
CA SER A 26 21.05 -0.57 -6.18
C SER A 26 22.30 -0.71 -5.31
N SER A 27 23.48 -0.75 -5.93
CA SER A 27 24.76 -0.75 -5.19
C SER A 27 24.84 0.45 -4.25
N ASN A 28 25.43 0.26 -3.07
CA ASN A 28 25.56 1.25 -1.99
C ASN A 28 24.24 1.69 -1.35
N ASP A 29 23.12 1.00 -1.62
CA ASP A 29 21.88 1.26 -0.89
C ASP A 29 22.04 0.94 0.60
N SER A 30 21.44 1.79 1.44
CA SER A 30 21.33 1.59 2.88
C SER A 30 19.89 1.20 3.20
N ILE A 31 19.67 -0.05 3.63
CA ILE A 31 18.34 -0.64 3.78
C ILE A 31 17.93 -0.79 5.24
N LEU A 32 16.84 -0.12 5.62
CA LEU A 32 16.18 -0.31 6.91
C LEU A 32 15.12 -1.42 6.81
N ILE A 33 15.34 -2.52 7.52
CA ILE A 33 14.44 -3.68 7.51
C ILE A 33 13.42 -3.54 8.64
N GLY A 34 12.13 -3.56 8.30
CA GLY A 34 11.06 -3.58 9.29
C GLY A 34 10.86 -4.99 9.85
N VAL A 35 11.40 -5.28 11.03
CA VAL A 35 11.36 -6.62 11.65
C VAL A 35 10.32 -6.65 12.77
N SER A 36 9.22 -7.39 12.58
CA SER A 36 8.21 -7.59 13.62
C SER A 36 8.57 -8.72 14.59
N GLY A 37 9.54 -9.56 14.23
CA GLY A 37 9.87 -10.80 14.93
C GLY A 37 9.14 -12.01 14.34
N GLY A 38 8.10 -11.78 13.54
CA GLY A 38 7.38 -12.84 12.83
C GLY A 38 8.17 -13.43 11.65
N PRO A 39 7.76 -14.60 11.16
CA PRO A 39 8.55 -15.39 10.22
C PRO A 39 8.87 -14.65 8.91
N ASP A 40 7.94 -13.89 8.34
CA ASP A 40 8.21 -13.19 7.07
C ASP A 40 9.32 -12.14 7.20
N SER A 41 9.32 -11.42 8.32
CA SER A 41 10.29 -10.37 8.57
C SER A 41 11.66 -10.91 8.96
N VAL A 42 11.70 -12.04 9.67
CA VAL A 42 12.94 -12.76 10.02
C VAL A 42 13.53 -13.42 8.78
N GLY A 43 12.72 -14.05 7.94
CA GLY A 43 13.17 -14.64 6.69
C GLY A 43 13.75 -13.59 5.74
N LEU A 44 13.09 -12.42 5.63
CA LEU A 44 13.60 -11.30 4.84
C LEU A 44 14.94 -10.79 5.35
N LEU A 45 15.11 -10.69 6.68
CA LEU A 45 16.38 -10.30 7.29
C LEU A 45 17.50 -11.27 6.91
N LEU A 46 17.27 -12.59 7.05
CA LEU A 46 18.27 -13.59 6.71
C LEU A 46 18.66 -13.56 5.23
N PHE A 47 17.67 -13.42 4.34
CA PHE A 47 17.93 -13.30 2.91
C PHE A 47 18.81 -12.08 2.59
N LEU A 48 18.48 -10.90 3.14
CA LEU A 48 19.26 -9.69 2.91
C LEU A 48 20.65 -9.76 3.54
N LEU A 49 20.80 -10.40 4.70
CA LEU A 49 22.11 -10.67 5.31
C LEU A 49 23.00 -11.50 4.37
N LYS A 50 22.45 -12.55 3.75
CA LYS A 50 23.17 -13.39 2.79
C LYS A 50 23.57 -12.64 1.52
N LYS A 51 22.75 -11.70 1.09
CA LYS A 51 22.94 -10.91 -0.14
C LYS A 51 23.66 -9.57 0.07
N LYS A 52 24.00 -9.21 1.31
CA LYS A 52 24.51 -7.86 1.62
C LYS A 52 25.80 -7.51 0.87
N TYR A 53 26.72 -8.46 0.74
CA TYR A 53 27.99 -8.26 0.04
C TYR A 53 27.81 -8.29 -1.48
N GLU A 54 26.97 -9.20 -1.99
CA GLU A 54 26.64 -9.29 -3.42
C GLU A 54 25.98 -8.01 -3.94
N TYR A 55 25.10 -7.39 -3.14
CA TYR A 55 24.45 -6.13 -3.50
C TYR A 55 25.18 -4.89 -3.04
N LEU A 56 26.31 -5.02 -2.33
CA LEU A 56 27.06 -3.91 -1.75
C LEU A 56 26.17 -2.97 -0.92
N ILE A 57 25.34 -3.54 -0.03
CA ILE A 57 24.36 -2.81 0.78
C ILE A 57 24.69 -2.83 2.27
N THR A 58 24.27 -1.78 2.97
CA THR A 58 24.27 -1.73 4.44
C THR A 58 22.87 -1.99 4.98
N LEU A 59 22.78 -2.61 6.15
CA LEU A 59 21.52 -3.03 6.75
C LEU A 59 21.32 -2.40 8.14
N GLY A 60 20.07 -2.11 8.47
CA GLY A 60 19.64 -1.78 9.83
C GLY A 60 18.28 -2.38 10.13
N ILE A 61 17.94 -2.54 11.40
CA ILE A 61 16.67 -3.11 11.84
C ILE A 61 15.83 -2.06 12.53
N ALA A 62 14.57 -1.96 12.13
CA ALA A 62 13.55 -1.18 12.82
C ALA A 62 12.44 -2.09 13.34
N HIS A 63 12.17 -2.02 14.65
CA HIS A 63 11.07 -2.74 15.30
C HIS A 63 10.11 -1.75 15.98
N ILE A 64 8.82 -2.08 15.95
CA ILE A 64 7.79 -1.32 16.65
C ILE A 64 7.04 -2.22 17.59
N ASN A 65 7.15 -1.90 18.87
CA ASN A 65 6.34 -2.47 19.91
C ASN A 65 5.04 -1.66 20.00
N HIS A 66 3.95 -2.24 19.48
CA HIS A 66 2.61 -1.64 19.46
C HIS A 66 1.91 -1.64 20.84
N SER A 67 2.53 -2.27 21.85
CA SER A 67 2.05 -2.38 23.23
C SER A 67 0.63 -2.93 23.36
N LEU A 68 0.18 -3.73 22.39
CA LEU A 68 -1.16 -4.32 22.36
C LEU A 68 -1.27 -5.56 23.24
N ARG A 69 -0.16 -6.24 23.54
CA ARG A 69 -0.12 -7.52 24.27
C ARG A 69 0.71 -7.46 25.56
N GLY A 70 0.92 -6.25 26.10
CA GLY A 70 1.71 -6.04 27.32
C GLY A 70 3.08 -6.73 27.28
N LYS A 71 3.31 -7.65 28.23
CA LYS A 71 4.57 -8.39 28.40
C LYS A 71 4.99 -9.19 27.16
N GLU A 72 4.06 -9.70 26.35
CA GLU A 72 4.41 -10.41 25.10
C GLU A 72 5.06 -9.48 24.08
N SER A 73 4.52 -8.27 23.92
CA SER A 73 5.11 -7.29 22.99
C SER A 73 6.53 -6.87 23.40
N ASP A 74 6.81 -6.87 24.71
CA ASP A 74 8.16 -6.63 25.22
C ASP A 74 9.10 -7.82 24.98
N LYS A 75 8.60 -9.07 25.03
CA LYS A 75 9.37 -10.28 24.65
C LYS A 75 9.74 -10.25 23.17
N ASP A 76 8.81 -9.87 22.28
CA ASP A 76 9.06 -9.74 20.85
C ASP A 76 10.18 -8.73 20.57
N ALA A 77 10.14 -7.58 21.23
CA ALA A 77 11.16 -6.55 21.09
C ALA A 77 12.54 -7.03 21.55
N ARG A 78 12.62 -7.81 22.65
CA ARG A 78 13.88 -8.43 23.11
C ARG A 78 14.40 -9.44 22.10
N PHE A 79 13.54 -10.31 21.57
CA PHE A 79 13.91 -11.27 20.53
C PHE A 79 14.56 -10.58 19.32
N VAL A 80 13.93 -9.51 18.81
CA VAL A 80 14.47 -8.78 17.65
C VAL A 80 15.77 -8.04 18.02
N LYS A 81 15.88 -7.50 19.23
CA LYS A 81 17.13 -6.88 19.72
C LYS A 81 18.28 -7.89 19.75
N THR A 82 18.04 -9.10 20.28
CA THR A 82 19.03 -10.18 20.30
C THR A 82 19.42 -10.61 18.88
N LEU A 83 18.44 -10.70 17.97
CA LEU A 83 18.71 -11.04 16.57
C LEU A 83 19.56 -9.97 15.87
N ALA A 84 19.33 -8.68 16.16
CA ALA A 84 20.15 -7.60 15.65
C ALA A 84 21.59 -7.65 16.18
N ALA A 85 21.74 -7.90 17.49
CA ALA A 85 23.05 -8.04 18.13
C ALA A 85 23.85 -9.23 17.57
N LYS A 86 23.19 -10.39 17.38
CA LYS A 86 23.81 -11.59 16.78
C LYS A 86 24.45 -11.33 15.42
N HIS A 87 23.89 -10.40 14.64
CA HIS A 87 24.36 -10.06 13.30
C HIS A 87 25.08 -8.71 13.21
N ASN A 88 25.42 -8.09 14.35
CA ASN A 88 26.09 -6.79 14.43
C ASN A 88 25.38 -5.69 13.61
N LEU A 89 24.04 -5.63 13.70
CA LEU A 89 23.23 -4.66 12.98
C LEU A 89 22.72 -3.52 13.87
N PRO A 90 22.68 -2.26 13.39
CA PRO A 90 21.99 -1.18 14.07
C PRO A 90 20.53 -1.52 14.35
N PHE A 91 20.08 -1.29 15.58
CA PHE A 91 18.73 -1.62 16.03
C PHE A 91 17.98 -0.36 16.50
N PHE A 92 16.80 -0.13 15.92
CA PHE A 92 15.93 1.00 16.27
C PHE A 92 14.59 0.49 16.78
N LEU A 93 14.25 0.85 18.02
CA LEU A 93 13.00 0.48 18.67
C LEU A 93 12.09 1.70 18.84
N LYS A 94 10.81 1.54 18.53
CA LYS A 94 9.75 2.46 18.98
C LYS A 94 8.68 1.71 19.74
N LYS A 95 8.44 2.09 20.99
CA LYS A 95 7.27 1.67 21.77
C LYS A 95 6.17 2.73 21.64
N LYS A 96 4.94 2.31 21.31
CA LYS A 96 3.78 3.21 21.24
C LYS A 96 2.47 2.43 21.39
N ASN A 97 1.60 2.88 22.28
CA ASN A 97 0.25 2.35 22.41
C ASN A 97 -0.57 2.69 21.15
N VAL A 98 -0.94 1.66 20.38
CA VAL A 98 -1.74 1.82 19.16
C VAL A 98 -3.21 2.05 19.49
N GLY A 99 -3.73 1.47 20.57
CA GLY A 99 -5.14 1.58 20.95
C GLY A 99 -5.54 3.03 21.21
N ASP A 100 -4.76 3.74 22.01
CA ASP A 100 -5.02 5.15 22.33
C ASP A 100 -4.90 6.02 21.08
N PHE A 101 -3.91 5.75 20.23
CA PHE A 101 -3.74 6.46 18.97
C PHE A 101 -4.90 6.22 18.01
N ALA A 102 -5.41 4.99 17.94
CA ALA A 102 -6.54 4.62 17.11
C ALA A 102 -7.82 5.33 17.55
N LYS A 103 -8.11 5.32 18.86
CA LYS A 103 -9.25 6.03 19.47
C LYS A 103 -9.18 7.53 19.18
N LYS A 104 -8.04 8.17 19.49
CA LYS A 104 -7.83 9.61 19.29
C LYS A 104 -7.96 10.08 17.83
N ASN A 105 -7.70 9.19 16.86
CA ASN A 105 -7.73 9.54 15.44
C ASN A 105 -8.94 8.96 14.69
N HIS A 106 -9.88 8.31 15.38
CA HIS A 106 -11.01 7.59 14.78
C HIS A 106 -10.57 6.62 13.66
N MET A 107 -9.52 5.83 13.93
CA MET A 107 -8.95 4.89 12.97
C MET A 107 -9.15 3.44 13.45
N SER A 108 -9.15 2.50 12.51
CA SER A 108 -8.98 1.09 12.86
C SER A 108 -7.60 0.87 13.50
N ILE A 109 -7.48 -0.15 14.37
CA ILE A 109 -6.20 -0.52 15.00
C ILE A 109 -5.14 -0.84 13.92
N GLU A 110 -5.54 -1.52 12.84
CA GLU A 110 -4.63 -1.85 11.72
C GLU A 110 -4.11 -0.59 11.01
N ASP A 111 -4.99 0.38 10.71
CA ASP A 111 -4.59 1.63 10.07
C ASP A 111 -3.72 2.49 10.97
N ALA A 112 -4.04 2.53 12.27
CA ALA A 112 -3.25 3.21 13.30
C ALA A 112 -1.85 2.60 13.41
N ALA A 113 -1.74 1.28 13.53
CA ALA A 113 -0.47 0.55 13.58
C ALA A 113 0.35 0.81 12.32
N ARG A 114 -0.28 0.76 11.14
CA ARG A 114 0.35 1.05 9.86
C ARG A 114 0.86 2.49 9.79
N LYS A 115 0.07 3.49 10.19
CA LYS A 115 0.45 4.91 10.17
C LYS A 115 1.64 5.18 11.09
N ILE A 116 1.60 4.66 12.33
CA ILE A 116 2.72 4.73 13.27
C ILE A 116 3.96 4.09 12.65
N ARG A 117 3.79 2.93 12.01
CA ARG A 117 4.90 2.19 11.41
C ARG A 117 5.64 2.94 10.32
N TYR A 118 4.89 3.42 9.33
CA TYR A 118 5.51 4.19 8.25
C TYR A 118 6.09 5.51 8.75
N SER A 119 5.46 6.17 9.72
CA SER A 119 6.01 7.40 10.30
C SER A 119 7.32 7.17 11.03
N PHE A 120 7.45 6.05 11.76
CA PHE A 120 8.68 5.69 12.45
C PHE A 120 9.80 5.36 11.48
N TYR A 121 9.53 4.49 10.50
CA TYR A 121 10.55 4.11 9.52
C TYR A 121 11.05 5.32 8.73
N LYS A 122 10.15 6.21 8.30
CA LYS A 122 10.53 7.43 7.58
C LYS A 122 11.47 8.30 8.41
N LYS A 123 11.17 8.52 9.71
CA LYS A 123 12.02 9.29 10.62
C LYS A 123 13.42 8.68 10.77
N ILE A 124 13.52 7.36 10.84
CA ILE A 124 14.82 6.67 10.92
C ILE A 124 15.59 6.81 9.61
N CYS A 125 14.94 6.64 8.46
CA CYS A 125 15.58 6.87 7.16
C CYS A 125 16.13 8.28 7.01
N GLU A 126 15.35 9.30 7.41
CA GLU A 126 15.79 10.70 7.36
C GLU A 126 16.99 10.96 8.29
N LYS A 127 16.92 10.47 9.54
CA LYS A 127 17.96 10.71 10.56
C LYS A 127 19.24 9.91 10.34
N LYS A 128 19.14 8.67 9.85
CA LYS A 128 20.25 7.72 9.72
C LYS A 128 20.64 7.44 8.27
N LYS A 129 20.06 8.19 7.32
CA LYS A 129 20.37 8.15 5.88
C LYS A 129 20.16 6.78 5.23
N TYR A 130 19.19 5.99 5.70
CA TYR A 130 18.76 4.79 4.97
C TYR A 130 17.99 5.19 3.71
N SER A 131 18.43 4.71 2.54
CA SER A 131 17.82 4.98 1.24
C SER A 131 16.55 4.16 0.99
N LYS A 132 16.44 2.97 1.61
CA LYS A 132 15.30 2.05 1.42
C LYS A 132 14.72 1.54 2.73
N ILE A 133 13.47 1.08 2.66
CA ILE A 133 12.77 0.33 3.70
C ILE A 133 12.29 -1.01 3.13
N ALA A 134 12.79 -2.11 3.66
CA ALA A 134 12.40 -3.46 3.27
C ALA A 134 11.34 -4.04 4.23
N LEU A 135 10.27 -4.61 3.67
CA LEU A 135 9.15 -5.18 4.43
C LEU A 135 8.84 -6.60 3.95
N GLY A 136 8.67 -7.53 4.89
CA GLY A 136 8.38 -8.94 4.60
C GLY A 136 6.92 -9.21 4.21
N HIS A 137 6.35 -8.46 3.26
CA HIS A 137 5.07 -8.86 2.69
C HIS A 137 5.31 -9.98 1.68
N ASN A 138 4.46 -11.00 1.71
CA ASN A 138 4.59 -12.20 0.89
C ASN A 138 3.42 -12.37 -0.11
N LYS A 139 3.44 -13.46 -0.88
CA LYS A 139 2.44 -13.75 -1.92
C LYS A 139 1.04 -13.94 -1.34
N ASP A 140 0.94 -14.64 -0.21
CA ASP A 140 -0.32 -14.86 0.51
C ASP A 140 -0.91 -13.54 1.01
N ASP A 141 -0.08 -12.64 1.56
CA ASP A 141 -0.51 -11.29 1.97
C ASP A 141 -1.10 -10.49 0.80
N ASN A 142 -0.53 -10.64 -0.39
CA ASN A 142 -1.03 -10.02 -1.60
C ASN A 142 -2.39 -10.58 -2.00
N ALA A 143 -2.53 -11.90 -2.05
CA ALA A 143 -3.80 -12.56 -2.39
C ALA A 143 -4.92 -12.20 -1.39
N GLU A 144 -4.61 -12.15 -0.09
CA GLU A 144 -5.52 -11.67 0.95
C GLU A 144 -6.00 -10.25 0.67
N LEU A 145 -5.08 -9.32 0.36
CA LEU A 145 -5.45 -7.94 0.09
C LEU A 145 -6.34 -7.83 -1.15
N VAL A 146 -6.03 -8.59 -2.21
CA VAL A 146 -6.82 -8.60 -3.45
C VAL A 146 -8.25 -9.06 -3.17
N LEU A 147 -8.41 -10.18 -2.46
CA LEU A 147 -9.73 -10.71 -2.11
C LEU A 147 -10.50 -9.76 -1.17
N MET A 148 -9.83 -9.18 -0.16
CA MET A 148 -10.42 -8.15 0.69
C MET A 148 -10.93 -6.94 -0.11
N ASN A 149 -10.16 -6.49 -1.09
CA ASN A 149 -10.51 -5.34 -1.91
C ASN A 149 -11.63 -5.66 -2.90
N LEU A 150 -11.67 -6.90 -3.41
CA LEU A 150 -12.77 -7.40 -4.22
C LEU A 150 -14.09 -7.40 -3.44
N LEU A 151 -14.10 -7.97 -2.23
CA LEU A 151 -15.28 -7.99 -1.36
C LEU A 151 -15.78 -6.60 -0.97
N ARG A 152 -14.90 -5.59 -0.97
CA ARG A 152 -15.24 -4.19 -0.72
C ARG A 152 -15.72 -3.43 -1.96
N GLY A 153 -15.73 -4.05 -3.15
CA GLY A 153 -16.07 -3.38 -4.41
C GLY A 153 -15.02 -2.38 -4.89
N SER A 154 -13.73 -2.66 -4.65
CA SER A 154 -12.64 -1.79 -5.09
C SER A 154 -12.45 -1.85 -6.61
N GLY A 155 -12.15 -0.70 -7.24
CA GLY A 155 -11.73 -0.68 -8.64
C GLY A 155 -10.28 -1.14 -8.86
N ALA A 156 -9.81 -1.03 -10.11
CA ALA A 156 -8.49 -1.51 -10.56
C ALA A 156 -7.34 -1.23 -9.58
N LYS A 157 -7.21 0.01 -9.09
CA LYS A 157 -6.15 0.40 -8.15
C LYS A 157 -6.13 -0.41 -6.84
N GLY A 158 -7.29 -0.81 -6.33
CA GLY A 158 -7.38 -1.67 -5.14
C GLY A 158 -7.11 -3.13 -5.47
N LEU A 159 -7.54 -3.59 -6.65
CA LEU A 159 -7.33 -4.96 -7.13
C LEU A 159 -5.90 -5.22 -7.61
N SER A 160 -5.08 -4.19 -7.84
CA SER A 160 -3.64 -4.30 -8.14
C SER A 160 -2.78 -4.91 -7.02
N GLY A 161 -3.39 -5.25 -5.87
CA GLY A 161 -2.73 -5.87 -4.73
C GLY A 161 -1.68 -4.99 -4.05
N ILE A 162 -0.74 -5.63 -3.36
CA ILE A 162 0.39 -4.99 -2.71
C ILE A 162 1.47 -4.72 -3.77
N PRO A 163 1.88 -3.46 -4.00
CA PRO A 163 2.90 -3.16 -4.99
C PRO A 163 4.28 -3.65 -4.50
N PRO A 164 5.10 -4.30 -5.36
CA PRO A 164 6.44 -4.76 -5.00
C PRO A 164 7.34 -3.62 -4.52
N LYS A 165 7.26 -2.46 -5.19
CA LYS A 165 7.96 -1.21 -4.86
C LYS A 165 6.96 -0.07 -4.70
N ARG A 166 7.13 0.79 -3.68
CA ARG A 166 6.27 1.97 -3.46
C ARG A 166 7.10 3.20 -3.14
N ASN A 167 6.75 4.33 -3.77
CA ASN A 167 7.41 5.64 -3.60
C ASN A 167 8.94 5.57 -3.78
N SER A 168 9.45 4.67 -4.62
CA SER A 168 10.88 4.37 -4.82
C SER A 168 11.72 3.86 -3.63
N TRP A 169 11.29 4.09 -2.38
CA TRP A 169 12.04 3.72 -1.16
C TRP A 169 11.44 2.57 -0.35
N ILE A 170 10.20 2.12 -0.60
CA ILE A 170 9.67 0.92 0.07
C ILE A 170 9.76 -0.27 -0.88
N ILE A 171 10.43 -1.33 -0.43
CA ILE A 171 10.64 -2.57 -1.20
C ILE A 171 10.09 -3.79 -0.47
N ARG A 172 9.67 -4.80 -1.23
CA ARG A 172 9.10 -6.05 -0.73
C ARG A 172 9.70 -7.24 -1.50
N PRO A 173 10.95 -7.63 -1.21
CA PRO A 173 11.62 -8.70 -1.95
C PRO A 173 10.88 -10.04 -1.92
N PHE A 174 10.10 -10.29 -0.87
CA PHE A 174 9.39 -11.57 -0.67
C PHE A 174 7.98 -11.60 -1.28
N ILE A 175 7.56 -10.56 -2.02
CA ILE A 175 6.16 -10.42 -2.46
C ILE A 175 5.67 -11.54 -3.40
N GLU A 176 6.58 -12.28 -4.04
CA GLU A 176 6.28 -13.42 -4.92
C GLU A 176 6.51 -14.79 -4.25
N ILE A 177 6.95 -14.80 -2.98
CA ILE A 177 7.26 -16.00 -2.21
C ILE A 177 6.07 -16.36 -1.33
N THR A 178 5.71 -17.64 -1.26
CA THR A 178 4.61 -18.10 -0.41
C THR A 178 5.01 -18.14 1.06
N LYS A 179 4.02 -17.99 1.94
CA LYS A 179 4.20 -18.14 3.39
C LYS A 179 4.82 -19.48 3.75
N GLN A 180 4.36 -20.55 3.10
CA GLN A 180 4.86 -21.91 3.30
C GLN A 180 6.37 -22.00 3.03
N ASN A 181 6.83 -21.47 1.90
CA ASN A 181 8.25 -21.51 1.54
C ASN A 181 9.10 -20.70 2.54
N ILE A 182 8.60 -19.56 3.03
CA ILE A 182 9.29 -18.78 4.09
C ILE A 182 9.47 -19.63 5.36
N LEU A 183 8.44 -20.37 5.79
CA LEU A 183 8.51 -21.22 6.99
C LEU A 183 9.49 -22.38 6.81
N GLU A 184 9.49 -23.03 5.65
CA GLU A 184 10.44 -24.09 5.29
C GLU A 184 11.89 -23.58 5.28
N TYR A 185 12.11 -22.37 4.77
CA TYR A 185 13.43 -21.73 4.80
C TYR A 185 13.92 -21.44 6.20
N LEU A 186 13.07 -20.91 7.08
CA LEU A 186 13.44 -20.69 8.47
C LEU A 186 13.75 -21.99 9.21
N LYS A 187 12.97 -23.04 8.93
CA LYS A 187 13.23 -24.39 9.45
C LYS A 187 14.60 -24.89 8.99
N PHE A 188 14.94 -24.74 7.71
CA PHE A 188 16.24 -25.12 7.17
C PHE A 188 17.40 -24.33 7.80
N GLN A 189 17.23 -23.03 8.01
CA GLN A 189 18.23 -22.17 8.66
C GLN A 189 18.31 -22.37 10.19
N ASN A 190 17.50 -23.28 10.75
CA ASN A 190 17.32 -23.45 12.19
C ASN A 190 17.09 -22.11 12.92
N GLN A 191 16.38 -21.19 12.26
CA GLN A 191 16.16 -19.83 12.76
C GLN A 191 14.81 -19.73 13.45
N LYS A 192 14.85 -19.44 14.75
CA LYS A 192 13.65 -19.15 15.54
C LYS A 192 12.99 -17.85 15.09
N TYR A 193 11.67 -17.78 15.28
CA TYR A 193 10.85 -16.59 15.05
C TYR A 193 9.72 -16.54 16.08
N VAL A 194 9.10 -15.38 16.22
CA VAL A 194 7.95 -15.15 17.12
C VAL A 194 6.65 -15.52 16.43
N ILE A 195 5.77 -16.21 17.14
CA ILE A 195 4.39 -16.44 16.70
C ILE A 195 3.50 -15.40 17.40
N ASP A 196 2.87 -14.52 16.61
CA ASP A 196 1.92 -13.55 17.13
C ASP A 196 0.54 -14.19 17.28
N THR A 197 0.09 -14.33 18.54
CA THR A 197 -1.18 -14.93 18.94
C THR A 197 -2.39 -14.14 18.45
N SER A 198 -2.23 -12.85 18.12
CA SER A 198 -3.31 -12.03 17.56
C SER A 198 -3.66 -12.40 16.11
N ASN A 199 -2.80 -13.15 15.40
CA ASN A 199 -3.05 -13.62 14.04
C ASN A 199 -4.20 -14.65 13.94
N THR A 200 -4.67 -15.20 15.06
CA THR A 200 -5.82 -16.11 15.10
C THR A 200 -7.13 -15.40 15.42
N ASN A 201 -7.10 -14.10 15.75
CA ASN A 201 -8.29 -13.37 16.16
C ASN A 201 -9.25 -13.15 14.99
N LYS A 202 -10.41 -13.81 15.02
CA LYS A 202 -11.44 -13.77 13.97
C LYS A 202 -12.14 -12.41 13.83
N LYS A 203 -11.94 -11.47 14.75
CA LYS A 203 -12.48 -10.10 14.63
C LYS A 203 -11.94 -9.36 13.40
N PHE A 204 -10.72 -9.68 12.97
CA PHE A 204 -10.09 -9.06 11.81
C PHE A 204 -10.51 -9.76 10.53
N LEU A 205 -11.07 -9.01 9.57
CA LEU A 205 -11.49 -9.54 8.26
C LEU A 205 -10.37 -10.32 7.57
N ARG A 206 -9.14 -9.82 7.69
CA ARG A 206 -7.95 -10.46 7.13
C ARG A 206 -7.72 -11.87 7.67
N ASN A 207 -7.83 -12.05 8.99
CA ASN A 207 -7.69 -13.36 9.64
C ASN A 207 -8.83 -14.30 9.24
N ARG A 208 -10.07 -13.80 9.08
CA ARG A 208 -11.17 -14.63 8.57
C ARG A 208 -10.91 -15.11 7.15
N ILE A 209 -10.39 -14.23 6.28
CA ILE A 209 -10.04 -14.61 4.91
C ILE A 209 -8.93 -15.67 4.90
N ARG A 210 -7.87 -15.47 5.67
CA ARG A 210 -6.75 -16.41 5.78
C ARG A 210 -7.17 -17.78 6.34
N ASN A 211 -7.91 -17.79 7.45
CA ASN A 211 -8.15 -19.01 8.23
C ASN A 211 -9.44 -19.75 7.83
N HIS A 212 -10.37 -19.10 7.11
CA HIS A 212 -11.64 -19.71 6.71
C HIS A 212 -11.85 -19.69 5.19
N ILE A 213 -11.76 -18.53 4.55
CA ILE A 213 -12.11 -18.42 3.13
C ILE A 213 -11.06 -19.07 2.22
N PHE A 214 -9.77 -18.81 2.43
CA PHE A 214 -8.72 -19.41 1.62
C PHE A 214 -8.69 -20.95 1.67
N PRO A 215 -8.81 -21.60 2.84
CA PRO A 215 -8.93 -23.05 2.91
C PRO A 215 -10.09 -23.59 2.07
N ILE A 216 -11.26 -22.96 2.13
CA ILE A 216 -12.42 -23.36 1.33
C ILE A 216 -12.12 -23.18 -0.16
N LEU A 217 -11.63 -22.01 -0.57
CA LEU A 217 -11.30 -21.74 -1.98
C LEU A 217 -10.25 -22.71 -2.51
N LYS A 218 -9.22 -23.01 -1.71
CA LYS A 218 -8.14 -23.92 -2.09
C LYS A 218 -8.62 -25.35 -2.24
N ASN A 219 -9.41 -25.84 -1.28
CA ASN A 219 -9.79 -27.25 -1.23
C ASN A 219 -11.00 -27.58 -2.10
N LYS A 220 -11.95 -26.65 -2.28
CA LYS A 220 -13.20 -26.92 -2.99
C LYS A 220 -13.26 -26.37 -4.42
N TYR A 221 -12.40 -25.41 -4.79
CA TYR A 221 -12.53 -24.70 -6.05
C TYR A 221 -11.24 -24.66 -6.86
N ASN A 222 -10.17 -24.08 -6.31
CA ASN A 222 -8.92 -23.89 -7.03
C ASN A 222 -7.71 -24.02 -6.08
N PRO A 223 -6.97 -25.14 -6.13
CA PRO A 223 -5.75 -25.34 -5.33
C PRO A 223 -4.69 -24.25 -5.52
N ALA A 224 -4.68 -23.57 -6.67
CA ALA A 224 -3.78 -22.49 -7.05
C ALA A 224 -4.44 -21.10 -6.93
N ILE A 225 -5.41 -20.92 -6.02
CA ILE A 225 -6.14 -19.65 -5.88
C ILE A 225 -5.22 -18.46 -5.55
N ILE A 226 -4.16 -18.67 -4.76
CA ILE A 226 -3.19 -17.64 -4.40
C ILE A 226 -2.42 -17.18 -5.65
N GLU A 227 -2.01 -18.12 -6.51
CA GLU A 227 -1.38 -17.88 -7.80
C GLU A 227 -2.32 -17.10 -8.72
N SER A 228 -3.57 -17.55 -8.86
CA SER A 228 -4.57 -16.92 -9.72
C SER A 228 -4.84 -15.47 -9.30
N LEU A 229 -5.11 -15.22 -8.02
CA LEU A 229 -5.35 -13.87 -7.51
C LEU A 229 -4.12 -12.96 -7.68
N THR A 230 -2.92 -13.50 -7.46
CA THR A 230 -1.68 -12.74 -7.63
C THR A 230 -1.43 -12.39 -9.10
N ARG A 231 -1.66 -13.33 -10.02
CA ARG A 231 -1.56 -13.10 -11.47
C ARG A 231 -2.56 -12.05 -11.95
N THR A 232 -3.82 -12.15 -11.53
CA THR A 232 -4.84 -11.13 -11.82
C THR A 232 -4.42 -9.76 -11.29
N ALA A 233 -3.92 -9.70 -10.06
CA ALA A 233 -3.46 -8.43 -9.47
C ALA A 233 -2.27 -7.84 -10.22
N GLN A 234 -1.37 -8.66 -10.77
CA GLN A 234 -0.25 -8.21 -11.60
C GLN A 234 -0.74 -7.59 -12.91
N ILE A 235 -1.60 -8.28 -13.66
CA ILE A 235 -2.16 -7.78 -14.93
C ILE A 235 -2.86 -6.43 -14.70
N ILE A 236 -3.76 -6.38 -13.70
CA ILE A 236 -4.48 -5.15 -13.35
C ILE A 236 -3.51 -4.03 -12.94
N ARG A 237 -2.39 -4.35 -12.29
CA ARG A 237 -1.39 -3.35 -11.89
C ARG A 237 -0.70 -2.74 -13.10
N GLU A 238 -0.26 -3.56 -14.04
CA GLU A 238 0.44 -3.13 -15.25
C GLU A 238 -0.48 -2.24 -16.10
N GLU A 239 -1.71 -2.69 -16.35
CA GLU A 239 -2.74 -1.91 -17.04
C GLU A 239 -3.08 -0.61 -16.28
N ASN A 240 -3.23 -0.66 -14.96
CA ASN A 240 -3.52 0.52 -14.17
C ASN A 240 -2.37 1.53 -14.17
N GLN A 241 -1.11 1.07 -14.20
CA GLN A 241 0.07 1.95 -14.32
C GLN A 241 0.10 2.63 -15.69
N TRP A 242 -0.17 1.89 -16.76
CA TRP A 242 -0.30 2.47 -18.10
C TRP A 242 -1.43 3.51 -18.15
N MET A 243 -2.62 3.16 -17.64
CA MET A 243 -3.77 4.07 -17.56
C MET A 243 -3.49 5.31 -16.69
N GLU A 244 -2.70 5.17 -15.62
CA GLU A 244 -2.27 6.31 -14.79
C GLU A 244 -1.38 7.27 -15.62
N LYS A 245 -0.44 6.76 -16.44
CA LYS A 245 0.36 7.59 -17.36
C LYS A 245 -0.52 8.31 -18.41
N GLN A 246 -1.47 7.61 -19.02
CA GLN A 246 -2.42 8.23 -19.97
C GLN A 246 -3.27 9.30 -19.29
N THR A 247 -3.68 9.06 -18.04
CA THR A 247 -4.41 10.05 -17.24
C THR A 247 -3.59 11.32 -17.01
N GLU A 248 -2.29 11.20 -16.71
CA GLU A 248 -1.40 12.36 -16.53
C GLU A 248 -1.28 13.18 -17.82
N ILE A 249 -1.07 12.53 -18.97
CA ILE A 249 -0.99 13.19 -20.28
C ILE A 249 -2.28 13.96 -20.56
N CYS A 250 -3.44 13.28 -20.48
CA CYS A 250 -4.73 13.92 -20.72
C CYS A 250 -5.05 14.99 -19.68
N PHE A 251 -4.61 14.83 -18.43
CA PHE A 251 -4.83 15.85 -17.39
C PHE A 251 -4.06 17.13 -17.71
N ASN A 252 -2.80 17.03 -18.14
CA ASN A 252 -2.00 18.18 -18.53
C ASN A 252 -2.59 18.90 -19.75
N GLN A 253 -3.07 18.16 -20.75
CA GLN A 253 -3.77 18.74 -21.91
C GLN A 253 -5.10 19.39 -21.54
N ALA A 254 -5.83 18.81 -20.58
CA ALA A 254 -7.08 19.37 -20.09
C ALA A 254 -6.88 20.58 -19.17
N LEU A 255 -5.69 20.77 -18.59
CA LEU A 255 -5.46 21.74 -17.54
C LEU A 255 -5.41 23.16 -18.09
N LYS A 256 -6.31 24.02 -17.60
CA LYS A 256 -6.27 25.46 -17.85
C LYS A 256 -5.51 26.20 -16.75
N LYS A 257 -5.81 25.87 -15.49
CA LYS A 257 -5.21 26.52 -14.32
C LYS A 257 -5.17 25.58 -13.14
N LYS A 258 -4.11 25.68 -12.33
CA LYS A 258 -3.94 24.95 -11.08
C LYS A 258 -3.49 25.88 -9.97
N LYS A 259 -4.16 25.82 -8.83
CA LYS A 259 -3.75 26.40 -7.54
C LYS A 259 -3.81 25.29 -6.47
N HIS A 260 -3.39 25.61 -5.25
CA HIS A 260 -3.38 24.65 -4.14
C HIS A 260 -4.77 24.04 -3.86
N ASN A 261 -5.84 24.84 -3.93
CA ASN A 261 -7.21 24.43 -3.60
C ASN A 261 -8.15 24.43 -4.83
N GLU A 262 -7.61 24.61 -6.04
CA GLU A 262 -8.42 24.77 -7.24
C GLU A 262 -7.75 24.13 -8.47
N VAL A 263 -8.53 23.38 -9.24
CA VAL A 263 -8.16 22.87 -10.56
C VAL A 263 -9.22 23.30 -11.56
N GLN A 264 -8.79 23.89 -12.67
CA GLN A 264 -9.65 24.29 -13.79
C GLN A 264 -9.29 23.49 -15.03
N LEU A 265 -10.28 22.80 -15.60
CA LEU A 265 -10.12 21.98 -16.80
C LEU A 265 -10.93 22.53 -17.97
N TYR A 266 -10.40 22.42 -19.19
CA TYR A 266 -11.15 22.68 -20.42
C TYR A 266 -12.29 21.68 -20.57
N ARG A 267 -13.53 22.17 -20.53
CA ARG A 267 -14.73 21.33 -20.58
C ARG A 267 -14.84 20.55 -21.88
N LYS A 268 -14.60 21.20 -23.02
CA LYS A 268 -14.69 20.57 -24.36
C LYS A 268 -13.73 19.38 -24.47
N PHE A 269 -12.52 19.52 -23.97
CA PHE A 269 -11.56 18.42 -23.92
C PHE A 269 -12.08 17.28 -23.02
N PHE A 270 -12.49 17.60 -21.79
CA PHE A 270 -12.99 16.61 -20.84
C PHE A 270 -14.19 15.80 -21.37
N ILE A 271 -15.18 16.45 -21.99
CA ILE A 271 -16.38 15.76 -22.51
C ILE A 271 -16.09 14.87 -23.72
N ASN A 272 -15.03 15.14 -24.47
CA ASN A 272 -14.65 14.34 -25.65
C ASN A 272 -13.84 13.09 -25.28
N LEU A 273 -13.37 12.98 -24.03
CA LEU A 273 -12.66 11.78 -23.57
C LEU A 273 -13.59 10.57 -23.45
N LYS A 274 -13.01 9.37 -23.58
CA LYS A 274 -13.70 8.11 -23.24
C LYS A 274 -13.99 8.06 -21.73
N THR A 275 -15.07 7.36 -21.35
CA THR A 275 -15.59 7.31 -19.97
C THR A 275 -14.53 6.88 -18.94
N ALA A 276 -13.67 5.93 -19.29
CA ALA A 276 -12.57 5.50 -18.42
C ALA A 276 -11.62 6.64 -18.05
N LEU A 277 -11.24 7.47 -19.03
CA LEU A 277 -10.37 8.64 -18.82
C LEU A 277 -11.11 9.75 -18.09
N LYS A 278 -12.39 10.03 -18.42
CA LYS A 278 -13.22 11.00 -17.68
C LYS A 278 -13.25 10.70 -16.18
N ARG A 279 -13.51 9.45 -15.82
CA ARG A 279 -13.54 9.00 -14.42
C ARG A 279 -12.19 9.20 -13.74
N ARG A 280 -11.09 8.89 -14.42
CA ARG A 280 -9.73 9.06 -13.89
C ARG A 280 -9.34 10.54 -13.76
N LEU A 281 -9.65 11.38 -14.74
CA LEU A 281 -9.38 12.81 -14.69
C LEU A 281 -10.17 13.50 -13.58
N ALA A 282 -11.46 13.20 -13.42
CA ALA A 282 -12.26 13.75 -12.32
C ALA A 282 -11.71 13.35 -10.95
N ARG A 283 -11.33 12.07 -10.79
CA ARG A 283 -10.63 11.61 -9.57
C ARG A 283 -9.30 12.31 -9.36
N LYS A 284 -8.51 12.51 -10.42
CA LYS A 284 -7.23 13.22 -10.32
C LYS A 284 -7.43 14.67 -9.89
N ALA A 285 -8.35 15.41 -10.54
CA ALA A 285 -8.67 16.79 -10.19
C ALA A 285 -9.07 16.94 -8.72
N ILE A 286 -9.94 16.06 -8.20
CA ILE A 286 -10.29 16.05 -6.77
C ILE A 286 -9.08 15.74 -5.90
N LYS A 287 -8.24 14.77 -6.29
CA LYS A 287 -7.05 14.40 -5.51
C LYS A 287 -6.04 15.56 -5.43
N GLU A 288 -5.88 16.36 -6.48
CA GLU A 288 -4.99 17.53 -6.46
C GLU A 288 -5.43 18.58 -5.42
N ILE A 289 -6.73 18.85 -5.29
CA ILE A 289 -7.27 19.85 -4.35
C ILE A 289 -7.50 19.31 -2.93
N LYS A 290 -7.80 18.01 -2.80
CA LYS A 290 -8.14 17.36 -1.52
C LYS A 290 -6.96 16.64 -0.88
N GLY A 291 -5.97 16.24 -1.68
CA GLY A 291 -4.83 15.39 -1.30
C GLY A 291 -5.15 13.89 -1.21
N ASN A 292 -6.43 13.49 -1.18
CA ASN A 292 -6.85 12.09 -1.13
C ASN A 292 -8.26 11.89 -1.74
N LEU A 293 -8.70 10.63 -1.84
CA LEU A 293 -10.00 10.24 -2.42
C LEU A 293 -10.92 9.53 -1.43
N LYS A 294 -10.69 9.67 -0.11
CA LYS A 294 -11.59 9.11 0.90
C LYS A 294 -12.99 9.72 0.73
N CYS A 295 -14.04 8.94 0.96
CA CYS A 295 -15.44 9.38 0.81
C CYS A 295 -15.85 9.83 -0.61
N ILE A 296 -15.02 9.63 -1.63
CA ILE A 296 -15.35 9.90 -3.02
C ILE A 296 -15.70 8.58 -3.73
N THR A 297 -16.99 8.33 -3.91
CA THR A 297 -17.55 7.11 -4.52
C THR A 297 -17.65 7.24 -6.04
N LEU A 298 -17.98 6.13 -6.73
CA LEU A 298 -18.27 6.15 -8.16
C LEU A 298 -19.44 7.07 -8.50
N PHE A 299 -20.47 7.11 -7.65
CA PHE A 299 -21.62 8.00 -7.81
C PHE A 299 -21.23 9.48 -7.91
N HIS A 300 -20.30 9.95 -7.06
CA HIS A 300 -19.80 11.33 -7.14
C HIS A 300 -19.10 11.59 -8.48
N ILE A 301 -18.27 10.64 -8.93
CA ILE A 301 -17.54 10.77 -10.19
C ILE A 301 -18.48 10.78 -11.40
N ASP A 302 -19.46 9.88 -11.44
CA ASP A 302 -20.42 9.84 -12.54
C ASP A 302 -21.35 11.06 -12.51
N SER A 303 -21.66 11.62 -11.33
CA SER A 303 -22.37 12.90 -11.22
C SER A 303 -21.60 14.08 -11.81
N ILE A 304 -20.26 14.12 -11.65
CA ILE A 304 -19.40 15.13 -12.29
C ILE A 304 -19.42 14.99 -13.81
N ILE A 305 -19.38 13.76 -14.32
CA ILE A 305 -19.45 13.49 -15.76
C ILE A 305 -20.80 13.94 -16.33
N LYS A 306 -21.90 13.60 -15.66
CA LYS A 306 -23.25 14.06 -16.02
C LYS A 306 -23.35 15.58 -16.02
N LEU A 307 -22.81 16.24 -14.98
CA LEU A 307 -22.74 17.69 -14.91
C LEU A 307 -22.01 18.26 -16.14
N ALA A 308 -20.79 17.80 -16.41
CA ALA A 308 -19.95 18.26 -17.52
C ALA A 308 -20.66 18.19 -18.89
N SER A 309 -21.40 17.11 -19.14
CA SER A 309 -22.10 16.85 -20.39
C SER A 309 -23.45 17.56 -20.52
N SER A 310 -24.05 18.02 -19.41
CA SER A 310 -25.37 18.68 -19.45
C SER A 310 -25.35 19.99 -20.25
N ILE A 311 -26.49 20.34 -20.86
CA ILE A 311 -26.65 21.51 -21.73
C ILE A 311 -26.71 22.81 -20.92
N THR A 312 -27.40 22.84 -19.78
CA THR A 312 -27.62 24.04 -18.95
C THR A 312 -26.35 24.52 -18.24
N SER A 313 -25.84 25.72 -18.52
CA SER A 313 -24.66 26.31 -17.85
C SER A 313 -24.93 26.76 -16.41
N GLY A 314 -23.87 26.98 -15.61
CA GLY A 314 -23.97 27.61 -14.28
C GLY A 314 -24.38 26.67 -13.13
N LYS A 315 -24.41 25.35 -13.36
CA LYS A 315 -24.72 24.36 -12.32
C LYS A 315 -23.47 23.97 -11.53
N SER A 316 -23.65 23.71 -10.24
CA SER A 316 -22.61 23.21 -9.34
C SER A 316 -23.07 21.95 -8.60
N LEU A 317 -22.10 21.14 -8.18
CA LEU A 317 -22.30 19.99 -7.29
C LEU A 317 -21.39 20.14 -6.08
N ASP A 318 -21.93 19.76 -4.93
CA ASP A 318 -21.25 19.80 -3.64
C ASP A 318 -21.02 18.36 -3.15
N PHE A 319 -19.81 18.08 -2.68
CA PHE A 319 -19.32 16.77 -2.29
C PHE A 319 -18.70 16.80 -0.88
N PRO A 320 -18.49 15.63 -0.24
CA PRO A 320 -17.84 15.54 1.06
C PRO A 320 -16.47 16.24 1.11
N ASP A 321 -16.12 16.74 2.30
CA ASP A 321 -14.88 17.49 2.57
C ASP A 321 -14.79 18.84 1.82
N GLN A 322 -15.93 19.54 1.70
CA GLN A 322 -16.04 20.89 1.14
C GLN A 322 -15.56 20.98 -0.32
N ILE A 323 -15.73 19.89 -1.08
CA ILE A 323 -15.37 19.85 -2.49
C ILE A 323 -16.56 20.32 -3.31
N ARG A 324 -16.36 21.36 -4.13
CA ARG A 324 -17.36 21.90 -5.03
C ARG A 324 -16.88 21.76 -6.48
N VAL A 325 -17.76 21.31 -7.36
CA VAL A 325 -17.51 21.23 -8.79
C VAL A 325 -18.48 22.14 -9.53
N ILE A 326 -17.96 23.10 -10.29
CA ILE A 326 -18.77 24.12 -10.99
C ILE A 326 -18.55 23.98 -12.48
N LYS A 327 -19.63 24.09 -13.25
CA LYS A 327 -19.58 24.04 -14.71
C LYS A 327 -19.91 25.39 -15.33
N THR A 328 -19.00 25.88 -16.18
CA THR A 328 -19.26 27.02 -17.08
C THR A 328 -19.37 26.53 -18.53
N LYS A 329 -19.62 27.46 -19.47
CA LYS A 329 -19.64 27.13 -20.91
C LYS A 329 -18.27 26.61 -21.39
N LYS A 330 -17.16 27.07 -20.83
CA LYS A 330 -15.81 26.70 -21.31
C LYS A 330 -15.05 25.75 -20.38
N GLU A 331 -15.32 25.77 -19.07
CA GLU A 331 -14.52 25.02 -18.09
C GLU A 331 -15.33 24.19 -17.10
N LEU A 332 -14.62 23.25 -16.46
CA LEU A 332 -14.99 22.66 -15.18
C LEU A 332 -14.01 23.13 -14.10
N TYR A 333 -14.58 23.62 -13.01
CA TYR A 333 -13.85 24.05 -11.82
C TYR A 333 -14.01 22.99 -10.74
N PHE A 334 -12.90 22.59 -10.14
CA PHE A 334 -12.85 21.76 -8.94
C PHE A 334 -12.25 22.61 -7.84
N LYS A 335 -13.02 22.91 -6.80
CA LYS A 335 -12.60 23.76 -5.68
C LYS A 335 -12.72 23.03 -4.37
N LYS A 336 -11.75 23.22 -3.49
CA LYS A 336 -11.87 22.91 -2.07
C LYS A 336 -12.13 24.22 -1.35
N GLU A 337 -13.37 24.36 -0.87
CA GLU A 337 -13.80 25.55 -0.14
C GLU A 337 -13.28 25.50 1.31
N PHE A 338 -13.09 26.67 1.92
CA PHE A 338 -12.64 26.82 3.31
C PHE A 338 -13.78 27.11 4.29
N ARG A 339 -14.95 27.52 3.77
CA ARG A 339 -16.16 27.77 4.54
C ARG A 339 -17.17 26.66 4.29
N SER A 340 -18.10 26.46 5.23
CA SER A 340 -19.23 25.53 5.05
C SER A 340 -19.95 25.82 3.73
N LEU A 341 -20.15 24.79 2.90
CA LEU A 341 -20.81 24.92 1.60
C LEU A 341 -22.25 25.47 1.73
N ARG A 342 -22.88 25.31 2.90
CA ARG A 342 -24.19 25.89 3.25
C ARG A 342 -24.16 27.43 3.31
N ASN A 343 -23.01 28.03 3.59
CA ASN A 343 -22.85 29.47 3.83
C ASN A 343 -22.25 30.23 2.63
N ILE A 344 -21.88 29.53 1.54
CA ILE A 344 -21.19 30.15 0.39
C ILE A 344 -22.19 30.63 -0.68
N GLY A 345 -23.47 30.26 -0.57
CA GLY A 345 -24.48 30.60 -1.58
C GLY A 345 -24.15 30.00 -2.97
N LYS A 346 -25.12 30.07 -3.88
CA LYS A 346 -24.86 29.82 -5.32
C LYS A 346 -24.05 31.02 -5.81
N ILE A 347 -22.74 30.85 -6.00
CA ILE A 347 -21.91 31.90 -6.61
C ILE A 347 -22.48 32.16 -8.01
N LYS A 348 -23.05 33.34 -8.23
CA LYS A 348 -23.32 33.87 -9.57
C LYS A 348 -21.96 34.08 -10.24
N ILE A 349 -21.62 33.20 -11.19
CA ILE A 349 -20.49 33.37 -12.12
C ILE A 349 -21.03 34.05 -13.36
#